data_AF-A0A9Q3YV11-F1
#
_entry.id   AF-A0A9Q3YV11-F1
#
_cell.length_a   1.000
_cell.length_b   1.000
_cell.length_c   1.000
_cell.angle_alpha   90.00
_cell.angle_beta   90.00
_cell.angle_gamma   90.00
#
_symmetry.space_group_name_H-M   'P 1'
#
loop_
_entity.id
_entity.type
_entity.pdbx_description
1 polymer ?
#
loop_
_entity_poly.entity_id
_entity_poly.type
_entity_poly.pdbx_seq_one_letter_code
_entity_poly.pdbx_strand_id
1 'polypeptide(L)'
;MAEQKKGQIQIFAKNIRGVSHGGILEESKHTKNVAGGKHIQNGKAGGVNNDVNNPRKELLKVIKVEGPFDENNKLLDCVEKGKWYKYKAKFNRNPEKNELKILKWASEYDESRKRNLLIDVSNKGLVEISHQIFPTSTAHKLKIYAYFQKPELYTKAEIIQGEVLIVIGTEQHSQSYGNKLMFPAQAVREIKENYKNHKYANIIIFSDEFSDMQLSIIKRDAKKWNTNLYFKKITTVSELIKYINDGDATVSRGKAKVSTLKIFSHGLPSILDFGLDGDNEEAQRFKIQHVSQLRKESFTLKPEIFSYACRTGNSDARAVTLNPSYKYDAETLKLVKPKESLAQKLSNHLDAKVYAYLRRSNYTSTWLDGGNKEYKSLYMTIEDEGVSSPFNPVDWYRATFGDSRWDEALWNSRGAFLPPTSGASPGGSLEAGMFIFESGKEPKKITDK
;
A
#
# COMPACT_ATOMS: atom_id res chain seq x y z
N MET A 1 -26.49 -18.08 -45.13
CA MET A 1 -26.73 -18.56 -43.75
C MET A 1 -27.30 -19.96 -43.86
N ALA A 2 -26.50 -20.99 -43.57
CA ALA A 2 -26.89 -22.39 -43.74
C ALA A 2 -27.32 -22.97 -42.39
N GLU A 3 -28.57 -23.41 -42.35
CA GLU A 3 -29.22 -24.07 -41.22
C GLU A 3 -28.54 -25.43 -40.97
N GLN A 4 -28.01 -25.64 -39.76
CA GLN A 4 -27.31 -26.85 -39.39
C GLN A 4 -28.33 -27.98 -39.19
N LYS A 5 -28.61 -28.76 -40.24
CA LYS A 5 -29.51 -29.92 -40.16
C LYS A 5 -28.95 -30.94 -39.16
N LYS A 6 -29.66 -31.13 -38.05
CA LYS A 6 -29.39 -32.17 -37.06
C LYS A 6 -29.65 -33.53 -37.71
N GLY A 7 -28.63 -34.38 -37.78
CA GLY A 7 -28.74 -35.73 -38.34
C GLY A 7 -29.78 -36.54 -37.56
N GLN A 8 -30.83 -36.96 -38.25
CA GLN A 8 -31.88 -37.83 -37.70
C GLN A 8 -31.53 -39.26 -38.11
N ILE A 9 -31.32 -40.16 -37.13
CA ILE A 9 -31.17 -41.59 -37.40
C ILE A 9 -32.54 -42.22 -37.17
N GLN A 10 -33.19 -42.69 -38.24
CA GLN A 10 -34.39 -43.51 -38.16
C GLN A 10 -33.98 -44.98 -38.29
N ILE A 11 -34.24 -45.77 -37.23
CA ILE A 11 -34.07 -47.22 -37.26
C ILE A 11 -35.46 -47.83 -37.46
N PHE A 12 -35.71 -48.39 -38.64
CA PHE A 12 -36.92 -49.17 -38.92
C PHE A 12 -36.62 -50.64 -38.70
N ALA A 13 -36.95 -51.16 -37.52
CA ALA A 13 -36.90 -52.59 -37.24
C ALA A 13 -38.34 -53.12 -37.13
N LYS A 14 -38.82 -53.83 -38.16
CA LYS A 14 -40.03 -54.65 -38.05
C LYS A 14 -39.65 -55.94 -37.31
N ASN A 15 -40.22 -56.13 -36.13
CA ASN A 15 -40.21 -57.37 -35.34
C ASN A 15 -38.86 -57.83 -34.76
N ILE A 16 -38.28 -57.10 -33.81
CA ILE A 16 -37.28 -57.68 -32.90
C ILE A 16 -37.97 -58.08 -31.60
N ARG A 17 -38.23 -59.39 -31.44
CA ARG A 17 -38.37 -60.04 -30.12
C ARG A 17 -37.24 -61.04 -30.01
N GLY A 18 -36.29 -60.78 -29.11
CA GLY A 18 -35.23 -61.70 -28.76
C GLY A 18 -34.92 -61.58 -27.28
N VAL A 19 -35.01 -62.69 -26.56
CA VAL A 19 -34.43 -62.82 -25.20
C VAL A 19 -32.95 -63.10 -25.41
N SER A 20 -32.09 -62.12 -25.16
CA SER A 20 -30.66 -62.24 -25.46
C SER A 20 -29.91 -62.98 -24.34
N HIS A 21 -29.49 -64.20 -24.62
CA HIS A 21 -28.31 -64.81 -23.98
C HIS A 21 -27.34 -65.15 -25.11
N GLY A 22 -26.31 -64.32 -25.31
CA GLY A 22 -25.28 -64.57 -26.33
C GLY A 22 -24.50 -63.32 -26.73
N GLY A 23 -23.17 -63.44 -26.80
CA GLY A 23 -22.23 -62.35 -27.06
C GLY A 23 -22.32 -61.76 -28.48
N ILE A 24 -21.73 -60.57 -28.62
CA ILE A 24 -21.66 -59.82 -29.89
C ILE A 24 -20.91 -60.65 -30.93
N LEU A 25 -21.58 -60.95 -32.05
CA LEU A 25 -21.04 -61.73 -33.17
C LEU A 25 -19.85 -61.02 -33.83
N GLU A 26 -18.90 -61.81 -34.33
CA GLU A 26 -17.66 -61.39 -35.02
C GLU A 26 -17.89 -60.48 -36.23
N GLU A 27 -19.09 -60.52 -36.80
CA GLU A 27 -19.53 -59.79 -37.99
C GLU A 27 -19.67 -58.27 -37.73
N SER A 28 -19.68 -57.88 -36.45
CA SER A 28 -19.69 -56.49 -35.98
C SER A 28 -18.38 -55.74 -36.27
N LYS A 29 -17.35 -56.42 -36.78
CA LYS A 29 -16.05 -55.84 -37.16
C LYS A 29 -16.13 -54.82 -38.30
N HIS A 30 -17.28 -54.70 -38.98
CA HIS A 30 -17.47 -53.77 -40.11
C HIS A 30 -18.42 -52.61 -39.80
N THR A 31 -18.93 -52.51 -38.58
CA THR A 31 -19.77 -51.40 -38.15
C THR A 31 -18.89 -50.20 -37.79
N LYS A 32 -18.59 -49.35 -38.78
CA LYS A 32 -17.78 -48.14 -38.59
C LYS A 32 -18.68 -46.96 -38.24
N ASN A 33 -18.50 -46.40 -37.05
CA ASN A 33 -19.17 -45.16 -36.64
C ASN A 33 -18.61 -43.98 -37.45
N VAL A 34 -19.37 -43.53 -38.44
CA VAL A 34 -18.99 -42.44 -39.36
C VAL A 34 -19.21 -41.05 -38.76
N ALA A 35 -19.84 -40.93 -37.58
CA ALA A 35 -20.19 -39.65 -36.97
C ALA A 35 -19.18 -39.15 -35.93
N GLY A 36 -18.08 -39.88 -35.67
CA GLY A 36 -17.02 -39.48 -34.74
C GLY A 36 -17.43 -39.34 -33.27
N GLY A 37 -18.71 -39.56 -32.93
CA GLY A 37 -19.26 -39.44 -31.59
C GLY A 37 -19.27 -40.76 -30.84
N LYS A 38 -18.70 -40.79 -29.63
CA LYS A 38 -18.70 -41.97 -28.75
C LYS A 38 -20.12 -42.23 -28.20
N HIS A 39 -20.68 -43.39 -28.50
CA HIS A 39 -21.93 -43.88 -27.90
C HIS A 39 -21.61 -44.50 -26.53
N ILE A 40 -22.14 -43.93 -25.44
CA ILE A 40 -22.05 -44.51 -24.09
C ILE A 40 -23.48 -44.64 -23.56
N GLN A 41 -23.90 -45.87 -23.29
CA GLN A 41 -25.22 -46.19 -22.77
C GLN A 41 -25.07 -46.56 -21.28
N ASN A 42 -25.39 -45.64 -20.38
CA ASN A 42 -25.43 -45.90 -18.94
C ASN A 42 -26.90 -45.93 -18.49
N GLY A 43 -27.44 -47.12 -18.24
CA GLY A 43 -28.79 -47.27 -17.72
C GLY A 43 -28.83 -48.28 -16.56
N LYS A 44 -29.28 -47.84 -15.38
CA LYS A 44 -29.87 -48.72 -14.37
C LYS A 44 -31.38 -48.69 -14.58
N ALA A 45 -31.91 -49.77 -15.13
CA ALA A 45 -33.33 -50.16 -15.19
C ALA A 45 -34.33 -49.11 -15.71
N GLY A 46 -34.81 -49.30 -16.94
CA GLY A 46 -35.95 -48.57 -17.52
C GLY A 46 -35.53 -47.67 -18.68
N GLY A 47 -36.06 -47.95 -19.87
CA GLY A 47 -35.64 -47.36 -21.14
C GLY A 47 -35.67 -45.82 -21.20
N VAL A 48 -34.79 -45.27 -22.03
CA VAL A 48 -34.63 -43.82 -22.24
C VAL A 48 -35.67 -43.33 -23.25
N ASN A 49 -36.47 -42.34 -22.85
CA ASN A 49 -37.36 -41.60 -23.73
C ASN A 49 -36.53 -40.55 -24.52
N ASN A 50 -36.55 -40.61 -25.85
CA ASN A 50 -35.68 -39.81 -26.74
C ASN A 50 -36.37 -38.60 -27.39
N ASP A 51 -37.64 -38.31 -27.07
CA ASP A 51 -38.37 -37.22 -27.73
C ASP A 51 -38.01 -35.83 -27.20
N VAL A 52 -37.17 -35.74 -26.17
CA VAL A 52 -36.67 -34.48 -25.63
C VAL A 52 -35.15 -34.48 -25.70
N ASN A 53 -34.62 -34.10 -26.86
CA ASN A 53 -33.23 -33.67 -26.98
C ASN A 53 -33.06 -32.38 -26.16
N ASN A 54 -32.91 -32.52 -24.85
CA ASN A 54 -32.56 -31.42 -23.98
C ASN A 54 -31.23 -30.85 -24.50
N PRO A 55 -31.17 -29.56 -24.87
CA PRO A 55 -29.94 -28.95 -25.31
C PRO A 55 -28.85 -29.22 -24.27
N ARG A 56 -27.66 -29.61 -24.74
CA ARG A 56 -26.55 -29.97 -23.86
C ARG A 56 -26.28 -28.79 -22.92
N LYS A 57 -26.57 -28.99 -21.63
CA LYS A 57 -26.37 -27.98 -20.61
C LYS A 57 -24.92 -27.50 -20.68
N GLU A 58 -24.75 -26.19 -20.83
CA GLU A 58 -23.42 -25.60 -20.91
C GLU A 58 -22.65 -25.93 -19.61
N LEU A 59 -21.39 -26.34 -19.76
CA LEU A 59 -20.53 -26.63 -18.62
C LEU A 59 -20.38 -25.36 -17.77
N LEU A 60 -20.59 -25.50 -16.47
CA LEU A 60 -20.41 -24.40 -15.53
C LEU A 60 -18.92 -24.03 -15.46
N LYS A 61 -18.63 -22.74 -15.66
CA LYS A 61 -17.26 -22.20 -15.66
C LYS A 61 -17.21 -20.97 -14.78
N VAL A 62 -16.08 -20.78 -14.11
CA VAL A 62 -15.73 -19.50 -13.50
C VAL A 62 -15.28 -18.57 -14.62
N ILE A 63 -15.88 -17.39 -14.74
CA ILE A 63 -15.49 -16.37 -15.72
C ILE A 63 -14.62 -15.29 -15.10
N LYS A 64 -14.81 -14.99 -13.80
CA LYS A 64 -14.07 -13.94 -13.10
C LYS A 64 -13.97 -14.25 -11.61
N VAL A 65 -12.87 -13.87 -10.98
CA VAL A 65 -12.74 -13.71 -9.54
C VAL A 65 -12.70 -12.20 -9.29
N GLU A 66 -13.62 -11.73 -8.46
CA GLU A 66 -13.69 -10.34 -8.01
C GLU A 66 -13.12 -10.24 -6.59
N GLY A 67 -12.54 -9.08 -6.29
CA GLY A 67 -11.80 -8.82 -5.06
C GLY A 67 -10.39 -8.33 -5.35
N PRO A 68 -9.62 -7.98 -4.32
CA PRO A 68 -9.91 -8.10 -2.88
C PRO A 68 -11.00 -7.12 -2.41
N PHE A 69 -11.95 -7.59 -1.60
CA PHE A 69 -12.91 -6.73 -0.90
C PHE A 69 -12.57 -6.63 0.60
N ASP A 70 -12.77 -5.45 1.18
CA ASP A 70 -12.68 -5.24 2.63
C ASP A 70 -13.89 -5.85 3.38
N GLU A 71 -13.88 -5.74 4.71
CA GLU A 71 -14.97 -6.20 5.58
C GLU A 71 -16.34 -5.60 5.23
N ASN A 72 -16.35 -4.39 4.66
CA ASN A 72 -17.53 -3.63 4.24
C ASN A 72 -17.91 -3.90 2.77
N ASN A 73 -17.35 -4.94 2.13
CA ASN A 73 -17.55 -5.27 0.71
C ASN A 73 -17.07 -4.16 -0.27
N LYS A 74 -16.17 -3.25 0.12
CA LYS A 74 -15.56 -2.30 -0.80
C LYS A 74 -14.36 -2.94 -1.51
N LEU A 75 -14.33 -2.82 -2.84
CA LEU A 75 -13.23 -3.30 -3.67
C LEU A 75 -11.95 -2.50 -3.41
N LEU A 76 -10.81 -3.19 -3.32
CA LEU A 76 -9.48 -2.61 -3.09
C LEU A 76 -8.53 -2.94 -4.24
N ASP A 77 -7.58 -2.04 -4.52
CA ASP A 77 -6.53 -2.23 -5.52
C ASP A 77 -5.29 -2.96 -4.98
N CYS A 78 -5.09 -2.90 -3.66
CA CYS A 78 -3.93 -3.45 -2.95
C CYS A 78 -4.39 -4.16 -1.67
N VAL A 79 -3.57 -5.10 -1.18
CA VAL A 79 -3.79 -5.78 0.10
C VAL A 79 -2.63 -5.54 1.06
N GLU A 80 -2.95 -5.50 2.34
CA GLU A 80 -2.01 -5.43 3.43
C GLU A 80 -1.76 -6.83 4.01
N LYS A 81 -0.54 -7.05 4.47
CA LYS A 81 -0.16 -8.30 5.14
C LYS A 81 -0.89 -8.42 6.49
N GLY A 82 -1.30 -9.63 6.84
CA GLY A 82 -2.03 -9.93 8.07
C GLY A 82 -3.53 -9.60 8.05
N LYS A 83 -4.05 -8.95 7.01
CA LYS A 83 -5.49 -8.66 6.88
C LYS A 83 -6.23 -9.73 6.08
N TRP A 84 -7.51 -9.89 6.41
CA TRP A 84 -8.46 -10.75 5.69
C TRP A 84 -9.16 -9.97 4.59
N TYR A 85 -9.29 -10.59 3.43
CA TYR A 85 -10.01 -10.03 2.29
C TYR A 85 -10.97 -11.04 1.71
N LYS A 86 -12.11 -10.54 1.22
CA LYS A 86 -13.12 -11.36 0.55
C LYS A 86 -12.86 -11.44 -0.95
N TYR A 87 -13.18 -12.58 -1.54
CA TYR A 87 -13.09 -12.83 -2.98
C TYR A 87 -14.33 -13.58 -3.46
N LYS A 88 -14.86 -13.22 -4.63
CA LYS A 88 -16.12 -13.75 -5.16
C LYS A 88 -15.93 -14.33 -6.55
N ALA A 89 -16.41 -15.54 -6.79
CA ALA A 89 -16.41 -16.15 -8.12
C ALA A 89 -17.67 -15.74 -8.91
N LYS A 90 -17.49 -15.27 -10.14
CA LYS A 90 -18.55 -15.09 -11.13
C LYS A 90 -18.51 -16.22 -12.13
N PHE A 91 -19.69 -16.66 -12.58
CA PHE A 91 -19.88 -17.81 -13.44
C PHE A 91 -20.54 -17.41 -14.77
N ASN A 92 -20.39 -18.24 -15.80
CA ASN A 92 -21.06 -18.05 -17.10
C ASN A 92 -22.60 -18.19 -17.02
N ARG A 93 -23.09 -18.92 -16.01
CA ARG A 93 -24.51 -19.06 -15.68
C ARG A 93 -24.68 -19.29 -14.19
N ASN A 94 -25.92 -19.19 -13.70
CA ASN A 94 -26.21 -19.52 -12.31
C ASN A 94 -25.84 -20.99 -12.01
N PRO A 95 -25.04 -21.24 -10.96
CA PRO A 95 -24.59 -22.57 -10.59
C PRO A 95 -25.64 -23.30 -9.74
N GLU A 96 -25.82 -24.59 -9.96
CA GLU A 96 -26.65 -25.42 -9.07
C GLU A 96 -25.90 -25.81 -7.80
N LYS A 97 -26.63 -26.06 -6.71
CA LYS A 97 -26.05 -26.45 -5.41
C LYS A 97 -25.10 -27.66 -5.52
N ASN A 98 -25.42 -28.64 -6.36
CA ASN A 98 -24.58 -29.83 -6.54
C ASN A 98 -23.33 -29.54 -7.40
N GLU A 99 -23.41 -28.61 -8.35
CA GLU A 99 -22.28 -28.20 -9.18
C GLU A 99 -21.26 -27.40 -8.35
N LEU A 100 -21.74 -26.58 -7.40
CA LEU A 100 -20.86 -25.85 -6.51
C LEU A 100 -19.99 -26.75 -5.66
N LYS A 101 -20.46 -27.94 -5.23
CA LYS A 101 -19.71 -28.86 -4.35
C LYS A 101 -18.30 -29.20 -4.83
N ILE A 102 -17.99 -29.03 -6.12
CA ILE A 102 -16.67 -29.28 -6.69
C ILE A 102 -15.84 -28.01 -6.96
N LEU A 103 -16.38 -26.81 -6.69
CA LEU A 103 -15.66 -25.54 -6.73
C LEU A 103 -14.53 -25.54 -5.71
N LYS A 104 -13.34 -25.13 -6.14
CA LYS A 104 -12.11 -25.06 -5.35
C LYS A 104 -11.47 -23.68 -5.50
N TRP A 105 -10.72 -23.29 -4.48
CA TRP A 105 -9.95 -22.05 -4.47
C TRP A 105 -8.46 -22.32 -4.28
N ALA A 106 -7.62 -21.47 -4.85
CA ALA A 106 -6.17 -21.53 -4.69
C ALA A 106 -5.57 -20.13 -4.66
N SER A 107 -4.42 -20.01 -4.00
CA SER A 107 -3.58 -18.81 -4.02
C SER A 107 -2.22 -19.11 -4.64
N GLU A 108 -1.63 -18.13 -5.30
CA GLU A 108 -0.25 -18.19 -5.77
C GLU A 108 0.42 -16.88 -5.42
N TYR A 109 1.45 -17.01 -4.61
CA TYR A 109 2.37 -15.93 -4.27
C TYR A 109 3.55 -15.97 -5.24
N ASP A 110 4.04 -14.79 -5.66
CA ASP A 110 5.09 -14.68 -6.68
C ASP A 110 6.44 -15.28 -6.27
N GLU A 111 6.69 -15.45 -4.98
CA GLU A 111 7.97 -15.96 -4.46
C GLU A 111 8.19 -17.44 -4.72
N SER A 112 7.12 -18.23 -4.57
CA SER A 112 7.23 -19.68 -4.62
C SER A 112 7.01 -20.21 -6.03
N ARG A 113 6.30 -19.47 -6.91
CA ARG A 113 5.63 -19.97 -8.13
C ARG A 113 4.83 -21.27 -7.89
N LYS A 114 4.65 -21.69 -6.63
CA LYS A 114 3.93 -22.88 -6.21
C LYS A 114 2.53 -22.42 -5.84
N ARG A 115 1.54 -23.05 -6.45
CA ARG A 115 0.14 -22.83 -6.11
C ARG A 115 -0.13 -23.46 -4.76
N ASN A 116 -0.43 -22.62 -3.78
CA ASN A 116 -0.91 -23.06 -2.48
C ASN A 116 -2.42 -23.25 -2.63
N LEU A 117 -2.84 -24.50 -2.65
CA LEU A 117 -4.25 -24.82 -2.61
C LEU A 117 -4.78 -24.25 -1.28
N LEU A 118 -5.86 -23.47 -1.31
CA LEU A 118 -6.47 -22.89 -0.10
C LEU A 118 -7.33 -23.98 0.58
N ILE A 119 -6.72 -25.14 0.86
CA ILE A 119 -7.37 -26.35 1.38
C ILE A 119 -7.51 -26.29 2.89
N ASP A 120 -6.69 -25.49 3.56
CA ASP A 120 -6.61 -25.47 5.02
C ASP A 120 -7.89 -24.93 5.70
N VAL A 121 -8.86 -24.42 4.93
CA VAL A 121 -10.19 -24.07 5.42
C VAL A 121 -11.22 -24.43 4.35
N SER A 122 -12.38 -24.93 4.74
CA SER A 122 -13.49 -25.54 3.97
C SER A 122 -14.15 -24.70 2.86
N ASN A 123 -13.37 -24.04 2.00
CA ASN A 123 -13.83 -23.17 0.92
C ASN A 123 -14.43 -23.91 -0.29
N LYS A 124 -14.48 -25.24 -0.22
CA LYS A 124 -15.06 -26.09 -1.26
C LYS A 124 -16.58 -25.87 -1.30
N GLY A 125 -17.11 -25.50 -2.45
CA GLY A 125 -18.55 -25.18 -2.56
C GLY A 125 -18.93 -23.74 -2.28
N LEU A 126 -17.98 -22.89 -1.86
CA LEU A 126 -18.28 -21.50 -1.56
C LEU A 126 -18.02 -20.60 -2.77
N VAL A 127 -19.03 -19.81 -3.13
CA VAL A 127 -18.96 -18.78 -4.18
C VAL A 127 -18.15 -17.57 -3.71
N GLU A 128 -18.06 -17.37 -2.39
CA GLU A 128 -17.29 -16.32 -1.74
C GLU A 128 -16.38 -16.94 -0.68
N ILE A 129 -15.13 -16.50 -0.64
CA ILE A 129 -14.17 -16.92 0.38
C ILE A 129 -13.56 -15.70 1.06
N SER A 130 -13.08 -15.89 2.29
CA SER A 130 -12.16 -14.97 2.93
C SER A 130 -10.76 -15.59 2.96
N HIS A 131 -9.74 -14.80 2.60
CA HIS A 131 -8.35 -15.24 2.60
C HIS A 131 -7.47 -14.20 3.31
N GLN A 132 -6.70 -14.65 4.29
CA GLN A 132 -5.73 -13.79 4.97
C GLN A 132 -4.45 -13.71 4.16
N ILE A 133 -3.93 -12.49 4.00
CA ILE A 133 -2.58 -12.32 3.45
C ILE A 133 -1.58 -12.71 4.52
N PHE A 134 -0.76 -13.74 4.25
CA PHE A 134 0.20 -14.23 5.23
C PHE A 134 1.12 -13.10 5.75
N PRO A 135 1.17 -12.86 7.07
CA PRO A 135 1.99 -11.80 7.68
C PRO A 135 3.48 -11.94 7.36
N THR A 136 3.96 -13.19 7.32
CA THR A 136 5.37 -13.57 7.12
C THR A 136 5.76 -13.72 5.66
N SER A 137 4.79 -13.66 4.74
CA SER A 137 5.09 -13.77 3.32
C SER A 137 5.91 -12.57 2.86
N THR A 138 6.99 -12.82 2.14
CA THR A 138 7.77 -11.76 1.50
C THR A 138 7.14 -11.35 0.16
N ALA A 139 6.08 -12.04 -0.29
CA ALA A 139 5.45 -11.89 -1.59
C ALA A 139 4.82 -10.52 -1.83
N HIS A 140 4.81 -10.13 -3.11
CA HIS A 140 4.36 -8.81 -3.57
C HIS A 140 3.23 -8.88 -4.58
N LYS A 141 2.98 -10.08 -5.12
CA LYS A 141 1.82 -10.39 -5.94
C LYS A 141 1.09 -11.58 -5.37
N LEU A 142 -0.19 -11.37 -5.08
CA LEU A 142 -1.11 -12.44 -4.81
C LEU A 142 -1.97 -12.66 -6.05
N LYS A 143 -2.10 -13.94 -6.45
CA LYS A 143 -3.12 -14.38 -7.39
C LYS A 143 -4.10 -15.27 -6.66
N ILE A 144 -5.39 -14.96 -6.76
CA ILE A 144 -6.46 -15.84 -6.29
C ILE A 144 -7.15 -16.48 -7.50
N TYR A 145 -7.40 -17.79 -7.39
CA TYR A 145 -8.03 -18.60 -8.41
C TYR A 145 -9.27 -19.30 -7.84
N ALA A 146 -10.31 -19.44 -8.67
CA ALA A 146 -11.47 -20.30 -8.42
C ALA A 146 -11.69 -21.24 -9.61
N TYR A 147 -11.89 -22.54 -9.38
CA TYR A 147 -11.93 -23.55 -10.46
C TYR A 147 -12.69 -24.84 -10.09
N PHE A 148 -13.13 -25.61 -11.09
CA PHE A 148 -13.90 -26.86 -10.89
C PHE A 148 -13.11 -28.16 -11.13
N GLN A 149 -12.19 -28.21 -12.08
CA GLN A 149 -11.45 -29.45 -12.43
C GLN A 149 -9.93 -29.28 -12.31
N LYS A 150 -9.33 -28.54 -13.23
CA LYS A 150 -7.94 -28.09 -13.16
C LYS A 150 -7.90 -26.57 -13.33
N PRO A 151 -6.93 -25.88 -12.71
CA PRO A 151 -6.63 -24.48 -13.00
C PRO A 151 -5.98 -24.35 -14.39
N GLU A 152 -6.75 -24.62 -15.44
CA GLU A 152 -6.44 -24.19 -16.80
C GLU A 152 -7.15 -22.85 -17.00
N LEU A 153 -6.42 -21.76 -16.73
CA LEU A 153 -6.71 -20.38 -17.11
C LEU A 153 -8.17 -19.92 -17.01
N TYR A 154 -8.71 -19.73 -15.80
CA TYR A 154 -9.85 -18.84 -15.61
C TYR A 154 -9.70 -17.96 -14.35
N THR A 155 -9.35 -16.72 -14.66
CA THR A 155 -9.22 -15.50 -13.85
C THR A 155 -8.20 -15.46 -12.72
N LYS A 156 -7.30 -14.48 -12.88
CA LYS A 156 -6.27 -14.02 -11.97
C LYS A 156 -6.73 -12.67 -11.42
N ALA A 157 -6.96 -12.57 -10.11
CA ALA A 157 -6.93 -11.27 -9.44
C ALA A 157 -5.46 -11.00 -9.06
N GLU A 158 -4.78 -10.08 -9.73
CA GLU A 158 -3.41 -9.70 -9.37
C GLU A 158 -3.48 -8.57 -8.36
N ILE A 159 -2.95 -8.81 -7.17
CA ILE A 159 -2.88 -7.77 -6.16
C ILE A 159 -1.43 -7.35 -6.03
N ILE A 160 -1.18 -6.09 -6.37
CA ILE A 160 0.13 -5.45 -6.31
C ILE A 160 0.29 -4.86 -4.91
N GLN A 161 1.43 -5.10 -4.26
CA GLN A 161 1.81 -4.30 -3.10
C GLN A 161 2.06 -2.86 -3.55
N GLY A 162 1.27 -1.91 -3.04
CA GLY A 162 1.44 -0.48 -3.34
C GLY A 162 2.79 0.05 -2.89
N GLU A 163 3.26 1.14 -3.48
CA GLU A 163 4.48 1.83 -3.07
C GLU A 163 4.27 2.51 -1.70
N VAL A 164 5.26 2.32 -0.83
CA VAL A 164 5.45 3.12 0.38
C VAL A 164 6.52 4.15 0.07
N LEU A 165 6.12 5.41 0.03
CA LEU A 165 6.99 6.53 -0.26
C LEU A 165 7.29 7.31 1.03
N ILE A 166 8.56 7.37 1.40
CA ILE A 166 9.02 8.16 2.55
C ILE A 166 9.74 9.39 2.01
N VAL A 167 9.20 10.58 2.28
CA VAL A 167 9.76 11.87 1.85
C VAL A 167 10.42 12.56 3.03
N ILE A 168 11.65 12.98 2.83
CA ILE A 168 12.52 13.54 3.85
C ILE A 168 12.90 14.96 3.46
N GLY A 169 12.62 15.93 4.33
CA GLY A 169 13.15 17.28 4.25
C GLY A 169 14.51 17.42 4.92
N THR A 170 15.04 18.63 4.85
CA THR A 170 16.31 19.05 5.43
C THR A 170 16.03 19.86 6.71
N GLU A 171 16.94 19.81 7.68
CA GLU A 171 16.95 20.75 8.80
C GLU A 171 17.98 21.83 8.46
N GLN A 172 17.53 23.06 8.21
CA GLN A 172 18.38 24.22 7.90
C GLN A 172 18.16 25.35 8.92
N HIS A 173 16.91 25.55 9.34
CA HIS A 173 16.51 26.53 10.34
C HIS A 173 17.20 26.41 11.72
N SER A 174 17.42 25.20 12.22
CA SER A 174 17.94 24.97 13.58
C SER A 174 18.97 23.83 13.61
N GLN A 175 19.92 23.90 12.67
CA GLN A 175 21.01 22.94 12.60
C GLN A 175 21.77 22.89 13.93
N SER A 176 21.91 21.67 14.42
CA SER A 176 22.69 21.34 15.61
C SER A 176 23.03 19.86 15.55
N TYR A 177 24.00 19.44 16.38
CA TYR A 177 24.42 18.05 16.56
C TYR A 177 23.23 17.07 16.57
N GLY A 178 22.19 17.35 17.36
CA GLY A 178 21.04 16.46 17.50
C GLY A 178 19.96 16.63 16.43
N ASN A 179 19.88 17.77 15.73
CA ASN A 179 18.73 18.07 14.86
C ASN A 179 19.01 17.77 13.38
N LYS A 180 20.24 17.98 12.90
CA LYS A 180 20.58 17.94 11.46
C LYS A 180 20.03 16.70 10.74
N LEU A 181 20.17 15.53 11.37
CA LEU A 181 19.83 14.23 10.79
C LEU A 181 18.55 13.60 11.37
N MET A 182 17.73 14.35 12.12
CA MET A 182 16.55 13.78 12.77
C MET A 182 15.50 13.29 11.76
N PHE A 183 15.25 14.00 10.65
CA PHE A 183 14.29 13.54 9.63
C PHE A 183 14.77 12.27 8.91
N PRO A 184 16.01 12.18 8.40
CA PRO A 184 16.54 10.93 7.86
C PRO A 184 16.53 9.76 8.86
N ALA A 185 16.80 10.03 10.14
CA ALA A 185 16.77 9.00 11.17
C ALA A 185 15.38 8.37 11.31
N GLN A 186 14.32 9.18 11.25
CA GLN A 186 12.94 8.67 11.28
C GLN A 186 12.62 7.81 10.07
N ALA A 187 13.11 8.17 8.88
CA ALA A 187 12.93 7.33 7.69
C ALA A 187 13.63 5.97 7.83
N VAL A 188 14.87 5.92 8.33
CA VAL A 188 15.57 4.66 8.58
C VAL A 188 14.84 3.82 9.63
N ARG A 189 14.30 4.45 10.68
CA ARG A 189 13.46 3.78 11.68
C ARG A 189 12.22 3.15 11.03
N GLU A 190 11.53 3.88 10.17
CA GLU A 190 10.35 3.38 9.45
C GLU A 190 10.66 2.18 8.57
N ILE A 191 11.76 2.23 7.81
CA ILE A 191 12.20 1.08 7.01
C ILE A 191 12.51 -0.12 7.92
N LYS A 192 13.25 0.10 9.01
CA LYS A 192 13.59 -0.92 9.98
C LYS A 192 12.36 -1.53 10.64
N GLU A 193 11.38 -0.76 11.06
CA GLU A 193 10.28 -1.31 11.87
C GLU A 193 9.14 -1.85 11.02
N ASN A 194 8.83 -1.18 9.91
CA ASN A 194 7.58 -1.42 9.18
C ASN A 194 7.80 -1.97 7.77
N TYR A 195 8.98 -1.79 7.17
CA TYR A 195 9.18 -2.02 5.74
C TYR A 195 10.44 -2.79 5.36
N LYS A 196 11.03 -3.60 6.25
CA LYS A 196 12.27 -4.37 6.00
C LYS A 196 12.25 -5.18 4.69
N ASN A 197 11.12 -5.85 4.42
CA ASN A 197 10.96 -6.73 3.26
C ASN A 197 9.96 -6.19 2.23
N HIS A 198 9.76 -4.88 2.16
CA HIS A 198 8.80 -4.26 1.26
C HIS A 198 9.48 -3.86 -0.05
N LYS A 199 9.09 -4.44 -1.18
CA LYS A 199 9.80 -4.26 -2.47
C LYS A 199 9.80 -2.83 -3.00
N TYR A 200 8.68 -2.12 -2.82
CA TYR A 200 8.53 -0.74 -3.24
C TYR A 200 8.50 0.22 -2.05
N ALA A 201 9.38 0.01 -1.06
CA ALA A 201 9.59 0.97 0.01
C ALA A 201 10.76 1.88 -0.38
N ASN A 202 10.45 3.13 -0.66
CA ASN A 202 11.35 4.06 -1.32
C ASN A 202 11.53 5.32 -0.47
N ILE A 203 12.75 5.85 -0.47
CA ILE A 203 13.10 7.11 0.17
C ILE A 203 13.37 8.15 -0.91
N ILE A 204 12.67 9.27 -0.82
CA ILE A 204 12.94 10.49 -1.57
C ILE A 204 13.42 11.55 -0.58
N ILE A 205 14.61 12.09 -0.81
CA ILE A 205 15.23 13.05 0.10
C ILE A 205 15.52 14.35 -0.63
N PHE A 206 15.10 15.46 -0.04
CA PHE A 206 15.61 16.78 -0.41
C PHE A 206 17.07 16.87 0.03
N SER A 207 17.97 17.13 -0.92
CA SER A 207 19.41 16.94 -0.71
C SER A 207 20.18 18.18 -0.26
N ASP A 208 19.56 19.35 -0.29
CA ASP A 208 20.21 20.62 0.06
C ASP A 208 20.78 20.55 1.49
N GLU A 209 21.95 21.18 1.70
CA GLU A 209 22.67 21.19 2.97
C GLU A 209 23.10 19.82 3.53
N PHE A 210 22.86 18.71 2.82
CA PHE A 210 23.44 17.42 3.16
C PHE A 210 24.72 17.16 2.38
N SER A 211 25.78 16.77 3.09
CA SER A 211 27.00 16.32 2.44
C SER A 211 26.80 14.97 1.74
N ASP A 212 27.62 14.68 0.73
CA ASP A 212 27.59 13.38 0.05
C ASP A 212 27.88 12.22 1.00
N MET A 213 28.69 12.45 2.03
CA MET A 213 28.96 11.48 3.09
C MET A 213 27.68 11.17 3.89
N GLN A 214 26.96 12.20 4.34
CA GLN A 214 25.69 12.04 5.05
C GLN A 214 24.67 11.26 4.22
N LEU A 215 24.46 11.66 2.96
CA LEU A 215 23.53 10.99 2.06
C LEU A 215 23.92 9.53 1.80
N SER A 216 25.23 9.25 1.69
CA SER A 216 25.75 7.89 1.52
C SER A 216 25.52 7.02 2.77
N ILE A 217 25.73 7.57 3.96
CA ILE A 217 25.50 6.88 5.24
C ILE A 217 24.01 6.58 5.43
N ILE A 218 23.13 7.58 5.22
CA ILE A 218 21.67 7.40 5.30
C ILE A 218 21.22 6.28 4.36
N LYS A 219 21.67 6.32 3.09
CA LYS A 219 21.33 5.31 2.09
C LYS A 219 21.84 3.92 2.48
N ARG A 220 23.09 3.80 2.94
CA ARG A 220 23.70 2.54 3.39
C ARG A 220 22.87 1.91 4.50
N ASP A 221 22.54 2.70 5.52
CA ASP A 221 21.87 2.19 6.72
C ASP A 221 20.39 1.89 6.48
N ALA A 222 19.71 2.65 5.62
CA ALA A 222 18.38 2.27 5.14
C ALA A 222 18.39 0.94 4.36
N LYS A 223 19.38 0.76 3.46
CA LYS A 223 19.52 -0.45 2.64
C LYS A 223 19.91 -1.69 3.44
N LYS A 224 20.59 -1.52 4.58
CA LYS A 224 20.87 -2.61 5.53
C LYS A 224 19.58 -3.28 6.00
N TRP A 225 18.50 -2.52 6.15
CA TRP A 225 17.20 -3.03 6.58
C TRP A 225 16.31 -3.49 5.45
N ASN A 226 16.45 -2.89 4.26
CA ASN A 226 15.72 -3.29 3.06
C ASN A 226 16.61 -3.19 1.81
N THR A 227 17.03 -4.34 1.28
CA THR A 227 17.93 -4.43 0.14
C THR A 227 17.32 -3.94 -1.18
N ASN A 228 15.99 -3.94 -1.28
CA ASN A 228 15.25 -3.46 -2.45
C ASN A 228 14.99 -1.95 -2.43
N LEU A 229 15.35 -1.25 -1.33
CA LEU A 229 15.06 0.15 -1.16
C LEU A 229 15.64 1.01 -2.29
N TYR A 230 14.77 1.78 -2.93
CA TYR A 230 15.19 2.84 -3.82
C TYR A 230 15.39 4.14 -3.03
N PHE A 231 16.50 4.81 -3.30
CA PHE A 231 16.90 6.06 -2.64
C PHE A 231 17.16 7.10 -3.70
N LYS A 232 16.35 8.16 -3.72
CA LYS A 232 16.40 9.23 -4.73
C LYS A 232 16.63 10.58 -4.05
N LYS A 233 17.64 11.30 -4.52
CA LYS A 233 17.87 12.71 -4.19
C LYS A 233 17.01 13.58 -5.11
N ILE A 234 16.41 14.64 -4.58
CA ILE A 234 15.70 15.69 -5.30
C ILE A 234 16.03 17.04 -4.66
N THR A 235 15.71 18.14 -5.33
CA THR A 235 15.93 19.50 -4.80
C THR A 235 14.66 20.36 -4.81
N THR A 236 13.59 19.93 -5.49
CA THR A 236 12.36 20.73 -5.61
C THR A 236 11.08 19.92 -5.44
N VAL A 237 10.01 20.61 -5.03
CA VAL A 237 8.65 20.07 -4.97
C VAL A 237 8.14 19.65 -6.34
N SER A 238 8.55 20.32 -7.42
CA SER A 238 8.20 19.92 -8.79
C SER A 238 8.77 18.54 -9.13
N GLU A 239 10.00 18.23 -8.72
CA GLU A 239 10.58 16.89 -8.87
C GLU A 239 9.84 15.85 -8.04
N LEU A 240 9.47 16.19 -6.79
CA LEU A 240 8.66 15.33 -5.94
C LEU A 240 7.32 14.99 -6.60
N ILE A 241 6.59 15.99 -7.08
CA ILE A 241 5.29 15.82 -7.74
C ILE A 241 5.44 14.97 -8.99
N LYS A 242 6.47 15.23 -9.81
CA LYS A 242 6.78 14.43 -10.99
C LYS A 242 7.02 12.96 -10.62
N TYR A 243 7.83 12.70 -9.61
CA TYR A 243 8.06 11.33 -9.14
C TYR A 243 6.77 10.68 -8.60
N ILE A 244 5.96 11.39 -7.83
CA ILE A 244 4.68 10.85 -7.32
C ILE A 244 3.75 10.52 -8.49
N ASN A 245 3.66 11.39 -9.50
CA ASN A 245 2.75 11.20 -10.62
C ASN A 245 3.20 10.11 -11.59
N ASP A 246 4.48 10.11 -11.95
CA ASP A 246 4.99 9.33 -13.08
C ASP A 246 5.90 8.17 -12.64
N GLY A 247 6.46 8.25 -11.43
CA GLY A 247 7.54 7.36 -11.00
C GLY A 247 8.84 7.67 -11.73
N ASP A 248 9.65 6.65 -11.98
CA ASP A 248 10.80 6.73 -12.87
C ASP A 248 11.17 5.35 -13.47
N ALA A 249 12.37 5.23 -14.05
CA ALA A 249 12.86 3.98 -14.63
C ALA A 249 12.93 2.81 -13.60
N THR A 250 13.08 3.12 -12.31
CA THR A 250 13.14 2.12 -11.24
C THR A 250 11.74 1.73 -10.78
N VAL A 251 10.84 2.71 -10.66
CA VAL A 251 9.48 2.53 -10.13
C VAL A 251 8.45 3.00 -11.14
N SER A 252 7.75 2.05 -11.77
CA SER A 252 6.68 2.35 -12.73
C SER A 252 5.34 2.46 -12.04
N ARG A 253 4.61 3.57 -12.25
CA ARG A 253 3.28 3.80 -11.64
C ARG A 253 2.21 2.81 -12.08
N GLY A 254 2.30 2.28 -13.30
CA GLY A 254 1.45 1.18 -13.75
C GLY A 254 1.69 -0.14 -13.01
N LYS A 255 2.86 -0.29 -12.35
CA LYS A 255 3.24 -1.49 -11.57
C LYS A 255 3.19 -1.27 -10.06
N ALA A 256 3.30 -0.03 -9.58
CA ALA A 256 3.29 0.31 -8.16
C ALA A 256 2.71 1.72 -8.00
N LYS A 257 1.43 1.76 -7.61
CA LYS A 257 0.75 3.00 -7.21
C LYS A 257 1.12 3.34 -5.77
N VAL A 258 1.16 4.63 -5.43
CA VAL A 258 1.43 5.07 -4.06
C VAL A 258 0.27 4.65 -3.15
N SER A 259 0.54 3.74 -2.22
CA SER A 259 -0.42 3.35 -1.18
C SER A 259 -0.19 4.09 0.13
N THR A 260 1.05 4.45 0.41
CA THR A 260 1.42 5.14 1.65
C THR A 260 2.44 6.23 1.35
N LEU A 261 2.22 7.41 1.89
CA LEU A 261 3.16 8.53 1.87
C LEU A 261 3.48 8.93 3.31
N LYS A 262 4.74 8.86 3.72
CA LYS A 262 5.19 9.35 5.04
C LYS A 262 6.13 10.53 4.85
N ILE A 263 5.88 11.62 5.56
CA ILE A 263 6.56 12.89 5.34
C ILE A 263 7.21 13.32 6.65
N PHE A 264 8.54 13.42 6.65
CA PHE A 264 9.35 13.91 7.76
C PHE A 264 10.03 15.20 7.35
N SER A 265 9.52 16.32 7.85
CA SER A 265 9.98 17.65 7.46
C SER A 265 9.54 18.71 8.47
N HIS A 266 9.95 19.94 8.22
CA HIS A 266 9.33 21.11 8.83
C HIS A 266 7.92 21.33 8.30
N GLY A 267 7.16 22.16 9.01
CA GLY A 267 5.83 22.55 8.59
C GLY A 267 5.41 23.92 9.12
N LEU A 268 4.65 24.62 8.29
CA LEU A 268 3.93 25.83 8.65
C LEU A 268 2.44 25.55 8.47
N PRO A 269 1.54 26.42 8.96
CA PRO A 269 0.10 26.26 8.72
C PRO A 269 -0.17 26.04 7.23
N SER A 270 -0.71 24.87 6.88
CA SER A 270 -0.97 24.42 5.50
C SER A 270 0.22 24.37 4.53
N ILE A 271 1.44 24.21 5.03
CA ILE A 271 2.66 24.08 4.21
C ILE A 271 3.52 22.94 4.76
N LEU A 272 3.95 22.03 3.88
CA LEU A 272 5.07 21.14 4.17
C LEU A 272 6.33 21.82 3.65
N ASP A 273 7.31 22.02 4.53
CA ASP A 273 8.54 22.71 4.19
C ASP A 273 9.71 21.75 4.25
N PHE A 274 10.32 21.49 3.09
CA PHE A 274 11.43 20.54 2.96
C PHE A 274 12.82 21.18 3.10
N GLY A 275 12.89 22.50 3.24
CA GLY A 275 14.14 23.24 3.46
C GLY A 275 13.89 24.61 4.07
N LEU A 276 13.17 24.61 5.19
CA LEU A 276 12.82 25.81 5.94
C LEU A 276 14.07 26.66 6.23
N ASP A 277 14.00 27.94 5.89
CA ASP A 277 15.07 28.95 5.97
C ASP A 277 16.32 28.66 5.11
N GLY A 278 16.23 27.74 4.16
CA GLY A 278 17.28 27.47 3.17
C GLY A 278 17.24 28.38 1.94
N ASP A 279 18.34 28.46 1.20
CA ASP A 279 18.45 29.28 -0.02
C ASP A 279 17.40 28.91 -1.09
N ASN A 280 17.02 27.63 -1.17
CA ASN A 280 16.04 27.10 -2.12
C ASN A 280 14.64 26.88 -1.50
N GLU A 281 14.36 27.43 -0.32
CA GLU A 281 13.15 27.19 0.46
C GLU A 281 11.85 27.27 -0.36
N GLU A 282 11.68 28.32 -1.19
CA GLU A 282 10.45 28.50 -1.96
C GLU A 282 10.18 27.36 -2.95
N ALA A 283 11.23 26.79 -3.55
CA ALA A 283 11.11 25.63 -4.43
C ALA A 283 10.84 24.32 -3.65
N GLN A 284 11.02 24.35 -2.34
CA GLN A 284 10.91 23.22 -1.41
C GLN A 284 9.66 23.27 -0.52
N ARG A 285 8.77 24.25 -0.73
CA ARG A 285 7.50 24.37 -0.02
C ARG A 285 6.35 23.70 -0.78
N PHE A 286 5.80 22.61 -0.25
CA PHE A 286 4.56 22.02 -0.74
C PHE A 286 3.35 22.74 -0.13
N LYS A 287 2.65 23.52 -0.94
CA LYS A 287 1.51 24.38 -0.55
C LYS A 287 0.19 23.80 -1.08
N ILE A 288 -0.95 24.35 -0.63
CA ILE A 288 -2.30 23.94 -1.08
C ILE A 288 -2.43 23.92 -2.61
N GLN A 289 -1.85 24.90 -3.30
CA GLN A 289 -1.88 25.00 -4.77
C GLN A 289 -1.21 23.81 -5.50
N HIS A 290 -0.33 23.07 -4.82
CA HIS A 290 0.34 21.90 -5.39
C HIS A 290 -0.52 20.64 -5.30
N VAL A 291 -1.56 20.62 -4.47
CA VAL A 291 -2.43 19.45 -4.29
C VAL A 291 -3.07 19.03 -5.62
N SER A 292 -3.58 19.98 -6.38
CA SER A 292 -4.24 19.71 -7.67
C SER A 292 -3.29 19.16 -8.74
N GLN A 293 -1.98 19.30 -8.55
CA GLN A 293 -0.97 18.76 -9.46
C GLN A 293 -0.74 17.26 -9.25
N LEU A 294 -1.16 16.70 -8.11
CA LEU A 294 -1.09 15.26 -7.86
C LEU A 294 -2.17 14.53 -8.67
N ARG A 295 -1.77 13.48 -9.38
CA ARG A 295 -2.66 12.64 -10.19
C ARG A 295 -3.27 11.55 -9.33
N LYS A 296 -4.60 11.52 -9.21
CA LYS A 296 -5.31 10.56 -8.36
C LYS A 296 -5.04 9.11 -8.77
N GLU A 297 -4.88 8.86 -10.07
CA GLU A 297 -4.59 7.56 -10.65
C GLU A 297 -3.20 7.00 -10.29
N SER A 298 -2.28 7.86 -9.85
CA SER A 298 -0.95 7.48 -9.36
C SER A 298 -0.98 6.91 -7.94
N PHE A 299 -2.12 7.04 -7.25
CA PHE A 299 -2.38 6.49 -5.92
C PHE A 299 -3.33 5.29 -5.98
N THR A 300 -3.27 4.45 -4.94
CA THR A 300 -4.30 3.43 -4.73
C THR A 300 -5.66 4.06 -4.42
N LEU A 301 -6.74 3.28 -4.39
CA LEU A 301 -8.10 3.81 -4.15
C LEU A 301 -8.30 4.56 -2.83
N LYS A 302 -7.48 4.28 -1.81
CA LYS A 302 -7.53 4.90 -0.48
C LYS A 302 -6.12 4.96 0.11
N PRO A 303 -5.26 5.85 -0.37
CA PRO A 303 -3.89 5.92 0.13
C PRO A 303 -3.90 6.51 1.56
N GLU A 304 -2.88 6.17 2.33
CA GLU A 304 -2.63 6.75 3.64
C GLU A 304 -1.47 7.73 3.57
N ILE A 305 -1.66 8.95 4.09
CA ILE A 305 -0.65 9.99 4.09
C ILE A 305 -0.37 10.40 5.53
N PHE A 306 0.85 10.25 5.99
CA PHE A 306 1.29 10.67 7.32
C PHE A 306 2.18 11.89 7.19
N SER A 307 1.68 13.04 7.66
CA SER A 307 2.47 14.25 7.83
C SER A 307 2.97 14.34 9.27
N TYR A 308 4.27 14.08 9.45
CA TYR A 308 4.98 14.39 10.69
C TYR A 308 5.54 15.81 10.68
N ALA A 309 5.05 16.67 9.80
CA ALA A 309 5.36 18.09 9.78
C ALA A 309 4.46 18.87 10.75
N CYS A 310 4.96 20.01 11.21
CA CYS A 310 4.21 20.91 12.06
C CYS A 310 2.95 21.43 11.35
N ARG A 311 1.80 21.41 12.04
CA ARG A 311 0.61 22.21 11.69
C ARG A 311 0.05 22.00 10.28
N THR A 312 0.31 20.87 9.62
CA THR A 312 -0.29 20.56 8.31
C THR A 312 -1.81 20.52 8.35
N GLY A 313 -2.40 20.19 9.50
CA GLY A 313 -3.84 20.18 9.73
C GLY A 313 -4.43 21.51 10.20
N ASN A 314 -3.62 22.58 10.30
CA ASN A 314 -4.01 23.90 10.77
C ASN A 314 -3.81 24.93 9.65
N SER A 315 -4.77 25.82 9.45
CA SER A 315 -4.78 26.83 8.39
C SER A 315 -4.51 28.27 8.85
N ASP A 316 -4.31 28.48 10.15
CA ASP A 316 -4.09 29.81 10.73
C ASP A 316 -2.68 30.34 10.45
N ALA A 317 -2.53 31.04 9.33
CA ALA A 317 -1.25 31.52 8.82
C ALA A 317 -0.75 32.84 9.45
N ARG A 318 -1.37 33.35 10.52
CA ARG A 318 -0.91 34.60 11.16
C ARG A 318 0.50 34.41 11.73
N ALA A 319 1.38 35.39 11.52
CA ALA A 319 2.76 35.34 12.03
C ALA A 319 2.86 35.08 13.55
N VAL A 320 1.91 35.58 14.34
CA VAL A 320 1.87 35.35 15.80
C VAL A 320 1.79 33.87 16.16
N THR A 321 1.18 33.03 15.31
CA THR A 321 1.05 31.59 15.58
C THR A 321 2.37 30.84 15.37
N LEU A 322 3.36 31.46 14.69
CA LEU A 322 4.71 30.94 14.57
C LEU A 322 5.48 31.06 15.90
N ASN A 323 5.05 31.96 16.80
CA ASN A 323 5.67 32.10 18.11
C ASN A 323 5.43 30.83 18.95
N PRO A 324 6.49 30.16 19.44
CA PRO A 324 6.37 28.96 20.27
C PRO A 324 5.50 29.15 21.53
N SER A 325 5.46 30.37 22.07
CA SER A 325 4.71 30.74 23.27
C SER A 325 3.26 31.11 23.01
N TYR A 326 2.83 31.18 21.74
CA TYR A 326 1.45 31.50 21.39
C TYR A 326 0.48 30.43 21.91
N LYS A 327 -0.65 30.88 22.46
CA LYS A 327 -1.71 30.03 22.98
C LYS A 327 -3.03 30.40 22.32
N TYR A 328 -3.74 29.40 21.85
CA TYR A 328 -5.11 29.57 21.38
C TYR A 328 -6.07 29.66 22.56
N ASP A 329 -6.95 30.66 22.52
CA ASP A 329 -8.13 30.77 23.36
C ASP A 329 -9.39 30.34 22.57
N ALA A 330 -10.57 30.45 23.19
CA ALA A 330 -11.84 30.04 22.57
C ALA A 330 -12.17 30.80 21.26
N GLU A 331 -11.77 32.06 21.14
CA GLU A 331 -12.06 32.89 19.97
C GLU A 331 -11.07 32.63 18.84
N THR A 332 -9.79 32.62 19.15
CA THR A 332 -8.71 32.36 18.17
C THR A 332 -8.69 30.91 17.71
N LEU A 333 -9.23 29.96 18.47
CA LEU A 333 -9.37 28.56 18.03
C LEU A 333 -10.21 28.43 16.76
N LYS A 334 -11.18 29.33 16.55
CA LYS A 334 -12.01 29.38 15.32
C LYS A 334 -11.18 29.64 14.06
N LEU A 335 -9.96 30.17 14.19
CA LEU A 335 -9.06 30.50 13.09
C LEU A 335 -8.24 29.29 12.60
N VAL A 336 -8.12 28.22 13.41
CA VAL A 336 -7.37 27.00 13.04
C VAL A 336 -7.97 26.34 11.78
N LYS A 337 -9.29 26.38 11.66
CA LYS A 337 -10.12 25.87 10.55
C LYS A 337 -9.54 24.60 9.88
N PRO A 338 -9.52 23.45 10.58
CA PRO A 338 -8.94 22.21 10.04
C PRO A 338 -9.45 21.79 8.65
N LYS A 339 -10.70 22.12 8.30
CA LYS A 339 -11.28 21.84 6.98
C LYS A 339 -10.65 22.62 5.82
N GLU A 340 -10.03 23.75 6.11
CA GLU A 340 -9.34 24.58 5.12
C GLU A 340 -7.85 24.18 4.99
N SER A 341 -7.36 23.31 5.88
CA SER A 341 -5.95 22.92 5.95
C SER A 341 -5.46 22.10 4.77
N LEU A 342 -4.14 22.11 4.56
CA LEU A 342 -3.47 21.26 3.56
C LEU A 342 -3.83 19.78 3.73
N ALA A 343 -3.91 19.28 4.98
CA ALA A 343 -4.29 17.89 5.25
C ALA A 343 -5.69 17.55 4.69
N GLN A 344 -6.67 18.42 4.92
CA GLN A 344 -8.02 18.21 4.38
C GLN A 344 -8.04 18.33 2.84
N LYS A 345 -7.29 19.27 2.26
CA LYS A 345 -7.20 19.43 0.80
C LYS A 345 -6.62 18.18 0.13
N LEU A 346 -5.54 17.61 0.69
CA LEU A 346 -4.97 16.35 0.24
C LEU A 346 -5.99 15.20 0.34
N SER A 347 -6.68 15.09 1.48
CA SER A 347 -7.70 14.05 1.69
C SER A 347 -8.82 14.13 0.65
N ASN A 348 -9.37 15.32 0.43
CA ASN A 348 -10.46 15.54 -0.52
C ASN A 348 -10.04 15.23 -1.96
N HIS A 349 -8.84 15.68 -2.37
CA HIS A 349 -8.36 15.51 -3.74
C HIS A 349 -8.06 14.04 -4.07
N LEU A 350 -7.39 13.35 -3.15
CA LEU A 350 -6.90 11.99 -3.40
C LEU A 350 -7.83 10.87 -2.89
N ASP A 351 -8.93 11.21 -2.21
CA ASP A 351 -9.71 10.25 -1.39
C ASP A 351 -8.82 9.51 -0.36
N ALA A 352 -7.85 10.24 0.19
CA ALA A 352 -6.84 9.72 1.10
C ALA A 352 -7.26 9.84 2.57
N LYS A 353 -6.76 8.92 3.40
CA LYS A 353 -6.70 9.14 4.85
C LYS A 353 -5.44 9.92 5.16
N VAL A 354 -5.58 11.14 5.65
CA VAL A 354 -4.42 11.98 5.99
C VAL A 354 -4.30 12.10 7.51
N TYR A 355 -3.12 11.82 8.02
CA TYR A 355 -2.75 11.88 9.42
C TYR A 355 -1.84 13.10 9.61
N ALA A 356 -2.28 14.08 10.39
CA ALA A 356 -1.54 15.33 10.55
C ALA A 356 -1.75 15.96 11.93
N TYR A 357 -0.78 16.78 12.35
CA TYR A 357 -0.89 17.57 13.58
C TYR A 357 -1.58 18.91 13.32
N LEU A 358 -2.40 19.35 14.27
CA LEU A 358 -2.88 20.74 14.35
C LEU A 358 -1.85 21.67 15.01
N ARG A 359 -0.99 21.10 15.84
CA ARG A 359 0.12 21.74 16.55
C ARG A 359 1.46 21.45 15.86
N ARG A 360 2.55 21.99 16.39
CA ARG A 360 3.91 21.63 15.99
C ARG A 360 4.14 20.14 16.25
N SER A 361 4.86 19.49 15.36
CA SER A 361 5.45 18.17 15.60
C SER A 361 6.65 18.31 16.54
N ASN A 362 6.96 17.26 17.29
CA ASN A 362 8.07 17.22 18.21
C ASN A 362 8.97 16.03 17.86
N TYR A 363 10.22 16.35 17.52
CA TYR A 363 11.28 15.40 17.18
C TYR A 363 12.33 15.25 18.28
N THR A 364 12.21 15.95 19.41
CA THR A 364 13.18 15.86 20.53
C THR A 364 13.35 14.42 21.04
N SER A 365 12.34 13.58 20.88
CA SER A 365 12.37 12.16 21.26
C SER A 365 13.15 11.25 20.31
N THR A 366 13.59 11.75 19.14
CA THR A 366 14.26 10.96 18.09
C THR A 366 15.40 10.10 18.63
N TRP A 367 16.20 10.66 19.55
CA TRP A 367 17.38 10.00 20.12
C TRP A 367 17.21 9.57 21.58
N LEU A 368 15.99 9.68 22.15
CA LEU A 368 15.75 9.32 23.55
C LEU A 368 15.73 7.79 23.74
N ASP A 369 16.91 7.20 23.85
CA ASP A 369 17.14 5.75 23.93
C ASP A 369 16.76 5.08 25.26
N GLY A 370 16.37 5.88 26.27
CA GLY A 370 15.98 5.37 27.58
C GLY A 370 17.07 4.58 28.31
N GLY A 371 18.34 4.77 27.97
CA GLY A 371 19.47 4.00 28.50
C GLY A 371 19.73 2.68 27.78
N ASN A 372 19.15 2.47 26.60
CA ASN A 372 19.39 1.27 25.80
C ASN A 372 20.87 1.19 25.34
N LYS A 373 21.65 0.33 26.00
CA LYS A 373 23.09 0.17 25.75
C LYS A 373 23.43 -0.25 24.32
N GLU A 374 22.59 -1.09 23.70
CA GLU A 374 22.82 -1.57 22.33
C GLU A 374 22.54 -0.50 21.29
N TYR A 375 21.51 0.33 21.51
CA TYR A 375 21.26 1.48 20.65
C TYR A 375 22.34 2.53 20.81
N LYS A 376 22.73 2.81 22.06
CA LYS A 376 23.77 3.80 22.39
C LYS A 376 25.15 3.45 21.84
N SER A 377 25.51 2.16 21.79
CA SER A 377 26.79 1.72 21.22
C SER A 377 26.91 1.91 19.70
N LEU A 378 25.81 2.26 19.02
CA LEU A 378 25.76 2.49 17.58
C LEU A 378 25.72 3.97 17.21
N TYR A 379 25.79 4.88 18.19
CA TYR A 379 25.96 6.30 17.89
C TYR A 379 27.29 6.55 17.21
N MET A 380 27.24 7.38 16.20
CA MET A 380 28.40 7.91 15.52
C MET A 380 28.18 9.38 15.20
N THR A 381 29.27 10.07 14.91
CA THR A 381 29.27 11.44 14.42
C THR A 381 29.62 11.44 12.94
N ILE A 382 29.10 12.41 12.21
CA ILE A 382 29.41 12.65 10.81
C ILE A 382 29.84 14.11 10.71
N GLU A 383 31.03 14.35 10.19
CA GLU A 383 31.56 15.70 10.00
C GLU A 383 30.61 16.55 9.12
N ASP A 384 30.31 17.76 9.59
CA ASP A 384 29.43 18.75 8.97
C ASP A 384 29.73 20.15 9.54
N GLU A 385 30.56 20.91 8.82
CA GLU A 385 30.91 22.30 9.16
C GLU A 385 29.69 23.25 9.13
N GLY A 386 28.59 22.88 8.46
CA GLY A 386 27.37 23.68 8.41
C GLY A 386 26.53 23.62 9.70
N VAL A 387 26.81 22.65 10.58
CA VAL A 387 26.12 22.51 11.87
C VAL A 387 26.50 23.63 12.86
N SER A 388 27.57 24.38 12.58
CA SER A 388 28.00 25.53 13.37
C SER A 388 27.62 26.87 12.71
N SER A 389 27.10 27.82 13.49
CA SER A 389 27.00 29.22 13.08
C SER A 389 27.80 30.10 14.05
N PRO A 390 28.91 30.74 13.62
CA PRO A 390 29.72 31.61 14.48
C PRO A 390 28.98 32.86 14.97
N PHE A 391 27.78 33.13 14.44
CA PHE A 391 26.92 34.25 14.83
C PHE A 391 25.78 33.83 15.79
N ASN A 392 25.68 32.54 16.15
CA ASN A 392 24.72 32.06 17.13
C ASN A 392 25.30 32.15 18.56
N PRO A 393 24.73 32.97 19.47
CA PRO A 393 25.24 33.15 20.83
C PRO A 393 25.32 31.85 21.66
N VAL A 394 24.48 30.87 21.33
CA VAL A 394 24.46 29.54 21.97
C VAL A 394 25.69 28.73 21.59
N ASP A 395 26.21 28.91 20.38
CA ASP A 395 27.39 28.18 19.88
C ASP A 395 28.70 28.85 20.32
N TRP A 396 28.72 30.17 20.52
CA TRP A 396 29.82 30.86 21.24
C TRP A 396 30.00 30.34 22.67
N TYR A 397 28.89 30.08 23.38
CA TYR A 397 28.94 29.53 24.74
C TYR A 397 29.51 28.10 24.74
N ARG A 398 29.11 27.24 23.79
CA ARG A 398 29.69 25.89 23.62
C ARG A 398 31.17 25.92 23.26
N ALA A 399 31.58 26.89 22.45
CA ALA A 399 32.97 27.11 22.06
C ALA A 399 33.86 27.47 23.26
N THR A 400 33.32 28.23 24.20
CA THR A 400 34.04 28.73 25.37
C THR A 400 34.22 27.66 26.47
N PHE A 401 33.39 26.62 26.49
CA PHE A 401 33.37 25.59 27.55
C PHE A 401 33.79 24.17 27.10
N GLY A 402 34.36 24.02 25.89
CA GLY A 402 35.14 22.83 25.52
C GLY A 402 34.37 21.60 25.04
N ASP A 403 33.12 21.72 24.58
CA ASP A 403 32.38 20.60 23.97
C ASP A 403 32.81 20.41 22.51
N SER A 404 33.93 19.73 22.22
CA SER A 404 34.65 19.68 20.92
C SER A 404 33.91 19.17 19.66
N ARG A 405 32.59 19.02 19.69
CA ARG A 405 31.76 18.45 18.60
C ARG A 405 31.15 19.53 17.69
N TRP A 406 31.97 20.49 17.28
CA TRP A 406 31.51 21.76 16.71
C TRP A 406 31.02 21.61 15.26
N ASP A 407 31.60 20.64 14.55
CA ASP A 407 31.33 20.39 13.13
C ASP A 407 30.85 18.95 12.93
N GLU A 408 29.92 18.48 13.77
CA GLU A 408 29.46 17.10 13.78
C GLU A 408 27.93 16.98 13.87
N ALA A 409 27.36 16.09 13.07
CA ALA A 409 25.98 15.65 13.16
C ALA A 409 25.88 14.27 13.84
N LEU A 410 24.94 14.12 14.77
CA LEU A 410 24.63 12.85 15.42
C LEU A 410 23.92 11.89 14.46
N TRP A 411 24.40 10.64 14.41
CA TRP A 411 23.76 9.59 13.66
C TRP A 411 23.70 8.27 14.44
N ASN A 412 22.71 7.44 14.10
CA ASN A 412 22.62 6.07 14.56
C ASN A 412 22.23 5.16 13.38
N SER A 413 22.99 4.08 13.16
CA SER A 413 22.75 3.16 12.03
C SER A 413 21.41 2.41 12.10
N ARG A 414 20.71 2.45 13.23
CA ARG A 414 19.34 1.92 13.39
C ARG A 414 18.24 2.95 13.11
N GLY A 415 18.59 4.16 12.68
CA GLY A 415 17.67 5.29 12.60
C GLY A 415 17.24 5.76 13.99
N ALA A 416 16.17 6.55 14.06
CA ALA A 416 15.60 7.07 15.30
C ALA A 416 15.16 5.96 16.26
N PHE A 417 15.13 6.28 17.55
CA PHE A 417 14.63 5.40 18.61
C PHE A 417 13.10 5.52 18.74
N LEU A 418 12.59 6.72 19.05
CA LEU A 418 11.15 6.98 19.16
C LEU A 418 10.61 7.72 17.92
N PRO A 419 9.33 7.51 17.57
CA PRO A 419 8.68 8.27 16.50
C PRO A 419 8.47 9.74 16.92
N PRO A 420 8.17 10.63 15.96
CA PRO A 420 7.77 12.00 16.25
C PRO A 420 6.43 12.02 16.99
N THR A 421 6.24 13.04 17.84
CA THR A 421 5.02 13.22 18.63
C THR A 421 4.40 14.59 18.38
N SER A 422 3.22 14.85 18.94
CA SER A 422 2.66 16.21 18.94
C SER A 422 3.36 17.05 20.01
N GLY A 423 3.81 18.24 19.63
CA GLY A 423 4.39 19.21 20.56
C GLY A 423 3.34 19.95 21.39
N ALA A 424 3.83 20.72 22.38
CA ALA A 424 2.99 21.53 23.25
C ALA A 424 2.54 22.86 22.62
N SER A 425 3.12 23.24 21.48
CA SER A 425 2.95 24.55 20.85
C SER A 425 2.34 24.46 19.45
N PRO A 426 1.46 25.39 19.03
CA PRO A 426 0.84 26.40 19.87
C PRO A 426 -0.01 25.78 20.98
N GLY A 427 0.01 26.39 22.16
CA GLY A 427 -0.63 25.86 23.36
C GLY A 427 -2.08 26.33 23.52
N GLY A 428 -2.59 26.29 24.76
CA GLY A 428 -3.95 26.71 25.08
C GLY A 428 -5.00 25.66 24.73
N SER A 429 -6.16 26.11 24.24
CA SER A 429 -7.33 25.29 23.95
C SER A 429 -7.23 24.45 22.68
N LEU A 430 -6.25 24.71 21.82
CA LEU A 430 -6.03 23.90 20.62
C LEU A 430 -5.63 22.50 21.02
N GLU A 431 -6.32 21.43 20.63
CA GLU A 431 -5.97 20.08 21.08
C GLU A 431 -4.59 19.57 20.60
N ALA A 432 -3.93 18.79 21.46
CA ALA A 432 -2.71 18.04 21.12
C ALA A 432 -3.02 16.69 20.47
N GLY A 433 -2.05 16.10 19.80
CA GLY A 433 -2.13 14.77 19.20
C GLY A 433 -2.29 14.81 17.69
N MET A 434 -2.28 13.63 17.08
CA MET A 434 -2.45 13.47 15.63
C MET A 434 -3.95 13.34 15.29
N PHE A 435 -4.34 13.96 14.20
CA PHE A 435 -5.72 13.96 13.70
C PHE A 435 -5.79 13.20 12.38
N ILE A 436 -6.89 12.49 12.17
CA ILE A 436 -7.24 11.88 10.88
C ILE A 436 -8.21 12.80 10.12
N PHE A 437 -7.88 13.05 8.87
CA PHE A 437 -8.67 13.81 7.91
C PHE A 437 -9.16 12.85 6.82
N GLU A 438 -10.46 12.84 6.58
CA GLU A 438 -11.12 12.04 5.55
C GLU A 438 -12.04 12.92 4.71
N SER A 439 -12.20 12.58 3.44
CA SER A 439 -13.05 13.33 2.51
C SER A 439 -14.48 13.40 3.02
N GLY A 440 -15.02 14.63 3.12
CA GLY A 440 -16.39 14.89 3.56
C GLY A 440 -16.67 14.64 5.05
N LYS A 441 -15.65 14.42 5.89
CA LYS A 441 -15.82 14.19 7.34
C LYS A 441 -15.13 15.28 8.17
N GLU A 442 -15.61 15.46 9.40
CA GLU A 442 -14.88 16.25 10.40
C GLU A 442 -13.55 15.56 10.77
N PRO A 443 -12.46 16.32 10.92
CA PRO A 443 -11.21 15.77 11.43
C PRO A 443 -11.39 15.21 12.84
N LYS A 444 -10.83 14.02 13.08
CA LYS A 444 -10.95 13.34 14.37
C LYS A 444 -9.58 13.15 14.99
N LYS A 445 -9.46 13.42 16.29
CA LYS A 445 -8.27 13.08 17.05
C LYS A 445 -8.12 11.57 17.14
N ILE A 446 -6.89 11.08 17.01
CA ILE A 446 -6.56 9.68 17.24
C ILE A 446 -6.30 9.51 18.73
N THR A 447 -7.22 8.83 19.40
CA THR A 447 -7.09 8.40 20.79
C THR A 447 -6.46 7.01 20.78
N ASP A 448 -5.13 6.97 20.89
CA ASP A 448 -4.22 5.84 21.07
C ASP A 448 -4.42 4.55 20.23
N LYS A 449 -3.33 4.14 19.58
CA LYS A 449 -3.08 2.78 19.10
C LYS A 449 -1.86 2.22 19.83
#